data_AF-A0A109J0R5-F1
#
_entry.id   AF-A0A109J0R5-F1
#
_cell.length_a   1.000
_cell.length_b   1.000
_cell.length_c   1.000
_cell.angle_alpha   90.00
_cell.angle_beta   90.00
_cell.angle_gamma   90.00
#
_symmetry.space_group_name_H-M   'P 1'
#
loop_
_entity.id
_entity.type
_entity.pdbx_description
1 polymer ?
#
loop_
_entity_poly.entity_id
_entity_poly.type
_entity_poly.pdbx_seq_one_letter_code
_entity_poly.pdbx_strand_id
1 'polypeptide(L)'
;MKWGDSKRDFDTILAVWPTHDPLHGFWEMHELAVGQVGAPKWRDRRIPTPEGFVKMDRHFDAGAAFAAGASLNERYASELQHSPIGEDLRRSLQLKTRKALQTKERLRSEEALMLAEARRRKAAVPAPSASELQLTARAEPFRDALAAALSALTGIRVGELRERVAMGKSYEGIWDVLANGSLHKRGATLIERSKIASGFDLNPTEHWGEVKAKIRQILLPRANQLLQLASVRRLLDEALARGERVLVCNGVVFWYEQHGQVGWQVKTTNSDQSEDGTTLWTEGTIVSANHGRLVILPFIKENGEHVKGHTRNAPNDGPAKPRHPSQYVEIPFKVLSGDLMIGLFGELPYE
;
A
#
# COMPACT_ATOMS: atom_id res chain seq x y z
N MET A 1 16.26 -2.35 31.18
CA MET A 1 15.30 -1.25 31.40
C MET A 1 14.05 -1.88 31.97
N LYS A 2 13.58 -1.42 33.14
CA LYS A 2 12.31 -1.85 33.71
C LYS A 2 11.16 -1.08 33.05
N TRP A 3 9.98 -1.69 33.06
CA TRP A 3 8.79 -1.00 32.57
C TRP A 3 8.50 0.24 33.44
N GLY A 4 8.25 1.39 32.81
CA GLY A 4 7.98 2.65 33.51
C GLY A 4 9.22 3.50 33.77
N ASP A 5 10.43 3.01 33.47
CA ASP A 5 11.66 3.81 33.53
C ASP A 5 11.69 4.89 32.44
N SER A 6 10.87 4.77 31.40
CA SER A 6 10.86 5.68 30.26
C SER A 6 9.56 6.47 30.18
N LYS A 7 9.66 7.79 29.94
CA LYS A 7 8.48 8.66 29.74
C LYS A 7 7.53 8.13 28.66
N ARG A 8 8.08 7.48 27.63
CA ARG A 8 7.30 6.90 26.54
C ARG A 8 6.35 5.78 26.97
N ASP A 9 6.62 5.12 28.10
CA ASP A 9 5.81 4.00 28.57
C ASP A 9 4.43 4.46 29.09
N PHE A 10 4.26 5.78 29.26
CA PHE A 10 3.02 6.43 29.72
C PHE A 10 2.28 7.18 28.59
N ASP A 11 2.80 7.14 27.36
CA ASP A 11 2.12 7.76 26.22
C ASP A 11 0.83 7.02 25.90
N THR A 12 -0.20 7.75 25.43
CA THR A 12 -1.44 7.13 25.00
C THR A 12 -1.22 6.39 23.68
N ILE A 13 -1.53 5.10 23.64
CA ILE A 13 -1.46 4.29 22.42
C ILE A 13 -2.81 4.39 21.71
N LEU A 14 -2.77 4.77 20.44
CA LEU A 14 -3.98 4.95 19.62
C LEU A 14 -4.24 3.76 18.72
N ALA A 15 -3.19 3.09 18.25
CA ALA A 15 -3.28 1.92 17.38
C ALA A 15 -1.95 1.16 17.36
N VAL A 16 -1.98 -0.03 16.77
CA VAL A 16 -0.82 -0.87 16.47
C VAL A 16 -0.86 -1.39 15.04
N TRP A 17 0.32 -1.72 14.52
CA TRP A 17 0.50 -2.28 13.19
C TRP A 17 1.69 -3.25 13.14
N PRO A 18 1.52 -4.50 12.67
CA PRO A 18 2.62 -5.44 12.54
C PRO A 18 3.48 -5.12 11.31
N THR A 19 4.80 -5.11 11.50
CA THR A 19 5.79 -4.87 10.46
C THR A 19 6.77 -6.04 10.38
N HIS A 20 6.94 -6.62 9.19
CA HIS A 20 7.88 -7.73 8.99
C HIS A 20 9.32 -7.24 9.08
N ASP A 21 10.15 -7.92 9.87
CA ASP A 21 11.61 -7.76 9.89
C ASP A 21 12.25 -8.85 9.01
N PRO A 22 12.64 -8.52 7.77
CA PRO A 22 13.13 -9.52 6.82
C PRO A 22 14.50 -10.08 7.21
N LEU A 23 15.25 -9.44 8.12
CA LEU A 23 16.55 -9.97 8.55
C LEU A 23 16.39 -11.13 9.54
N HIS A 24 15.35 -11.07 10.36
CA HIS A 24 15.15 -12.04 11.45
C HIS A 24 13.95 -12.96 11.23
N GLY A 25 13.12 -12.71 10.20
CA GLY A 25 11.97 -13.53 9.85
C GLY A 25 10.83 -13.49 10.86
N PHE A 26 10.77 -12.45 11.70
CA PHE A 26 9.67 -12.21 12.63
C PHE A 26 8.91 -10.92 12.28
N TRP A 27 7.75 -10.76 12.89
CA TRP A 27 6.93 -9.57 12.83
C TRP A 27 7.07 -8.78 14.13
N GLU A 28 7.48 -7.53 14.03
CA GLU A 28 7.49 -6.59 15.15
C GLU A 28 6.21 -5.76 15.14
N MET A 29 5.54 -5.69 16.28
CA MET A 29 4.41 -4.80 16.44
C MET A 29 4.92 -3.37 16.62
N HIS A 30 4.37 -2.44 15.86
CA HIS A 30 4.61 -1.00 16.05
C HIS A 30 3.36 -0.39 16.66
N GLU A 31 3.52 0.62 17.51
CA GLU A 31 2.45 1.39 18.13
C GLU A 31 2.43 2.83 17.59
N LEU A 32 1.23 3.33 17.32
CA LEU A 32 0.97 4.74 17.07
C LEU A 32 0.67 5.39 18.41
N ALA A 33 1.66 6.10 18.96
CA ALA A 33 1.55 6.70 20.28
C ALA A 33 1.46 8.23 20.19
N VAL A 34 0.70 8.83 21.11
CA VAL A 34 0.64 10.27 21.33
C VAL A 34 1.09 10.59 22.76
N GLY A 35 2.13 11.41 22.88
CA GLY A 35 2.55 11.93 24.18
C GLY A 35 1.66 13.08 24.65
N GLN A 36 2.00 13.69 25.79
CA GLN A 36 1.23 14.80 26.36
C GLN A 36 1.07 16.00 25.41
N VAL A 37 2.07 16.24 24.56
CA VAL A 37 2.05 17.30 23.54
C VAL A 37 2.65 16.73 22.25
N GLY A 38 1.92 16.82 21.14
CA GLY A 38 2.44 16.52 19.81
C GLY A 38 1.53 15.68 18.92
N ALA A 39 2.00 15.45 17.70
CA ALA A 39 1.32 14.58 16.74
C ALA A 39 1.59 13.09 17.05
N PRO A 40 0.63 12.19 16.77
CA PRO A 40 0.85 10.75 16.88
C PRO A 40 2.03 10.28 16.02
N LYS A 41 2.85 9.36 16.57
CA LYS A 41 4.04 8.82 15.89
C LYS A 41 4.10 7.31 16.01
N TRP A 42 4.48 6.65 14.91
CA TRP A 42 4.79 5.22 14.91
C TRP A 42 6.14 4.96 15.56
N ARG A 43 6.19 3.92 16.39
CA ARG A 43 7.42 3.44 17.03
C ARG A 43 7.28 1.97 17.38
N ASP A 44 8.38 1.34 17.71
CA ASP A 44 8.40 -0.05 18.16
C ASP A 44 7.58 -0.25 19.44
N ARG A 45 6.69 -1.24 19.46
CA ARG A 45 5.87 -1.56 20.62
C ARG A 45 6.68 -2.31 21.67
N ARG A 46 6.49 -1.89 22.92
CA ARG A 46 7.09 -2.50 24.10
C ARG A 46 6.01 -3.09 24.98
N ILE A 47 6.28 -4.22 25.60
CA ILE A 47 5.40 -4.86 26.56
C ILE A 47 6.17 -5.26 27.82
N PRO A 48 5.53 -5.22 29.00
CA PRO A 48 6.17 -5.67 30.24
C PRO A 48 6.35 -7.21 30.23
N THR A 49 7.44 -7.68 30.81
CA THR A 49 7.63 -9.10 31.17
C THR A 49 7.05 -9.38 32.56
N PRO A 50 6.77 -10.65 32.92
CA PRO A 50 6.32 -11.01 34.27
C PRO A 50 7.26 -10.50 35.37
N GLU A 51 8.55 -10.39 35.07
CA GLU A 51 9.60 -9.91 35.98
C GLU A 51 9.74 -8.36 35.98
N GLY A 52 8.86 -7.65 35.28
CA GLY A 52 8.81 -6.18 35.23
C GLY A 52 9.82 -5.53 34.29
N PHE A 53 10.49 -6.31 33.43
CA PHE A 53 11.37 -5.78 32.39
C PHE A 53 10.60 -5.43 31.12
N VAL A 54 11.27 -4.73 30.20
CA VAL A 54 10.73 -4.41 28.88
C VAL A 54 11.16 -5.47 27.87
N LYS A 55 10.20 -6.01 27.11
CA LYS A 55 10.48 -6.75 25.87
C LYS A 55 9.76 -6.15 24.67
N MET A 56 10.26 -6.47 23.48
CA MET A 56 9.65 -6.11 22.20
C MET A 56 8.48 -7.04 21.92
N ASP A 57 7.39 -6.50 21.38
CA ASP A 57 6.22 -7.29 20.99
C ASP A 57 6.46 -7.92 19.61
N ARG A 58 6.78 -9.21 19.60
CA ARG A 58 7.26 -9.96 18.43
C ARG A 58 6.41 -11.22 18.21
N HIS A 59 6.14 -11.49 16.94
CA HIS A 59 5.38 -12.66 16.49
C HIS A 59 6.15 -13.38 15.37
N PHE A 60 6.13 -14.70 15.35
CA PHE A 60 6.80 -15.49 14.30
C PHE A 60 5.88 -15.88 13.14
N ASP A 61 4.58 -15.67 13.30
CA ASP A 61 3.57 -15.92 12.27
C ASP A 61 2.86 -14.62 11.88
N ALA A 62 2.65 -14.44 10.58
CA ALA A 62 1.99 -13.26 10.04
C ALA A 62 0.53 -13.20 10.47
N GLY A 63 -0.20 -14.32 10.39
CA GLY A 63 -1.61 -14.39 10.76
C GLY A 63 -1.83 -14.01 12.22
N ALA A 64 -1.02 -14.57 13.12
CA ALA A 64 -1.02 -14.27 14.54
C ALA A 64 -0.69 -12.79 14.81
N ALA A 65 0.28 -12.20 14.10
CA ALA A 65 0.64 -10.79 14.27
C ALA A 65 -0.53 -9.86 13.87
N PHE A 66 -1.18 -10.12 12.74
CA PHE A 66 -2.32 -9.33 12.29
C PHE A 66 -3.57 -9.53 13.17
N ALA A 67 -3.84 -10.75 13.62
CA ALA A 67 -4.93 -11.02 14.55
C ALA A 67 -4.73 -10.30 15.90
N ALA A 68 -3.52 -10.39 16.47
CA ALA A 68 -3.18 -9.66 17.69
C ALA A 68 -3.31 -8.14 17.49
N GLY A 69 -2.84 -7.63 16.34
CA GLY A 69 -2.98 -6.22 15.98
C GLY A 69 -4.44 -5.77 15.89
N ALA A 70 -5.33 -6.57 15.30
CA ALA A 70 -6.76 -6.28 15.22
C ALA A 70 -7.40 -6.20 16.60
N SER A 71 -7.20 -7.22 17.45
CA SER A 71 -7.74 -7.22 18.82
C SER A 71 -7.21 -6.06 19.67
N LEU A 72 -5.94 -5.70 19.52
CA LEU A 72 -5.36 -4.53 20.20
C LEU A 72 -5.97 -3.22 19.71
N ASN A 73 -6.18 -3.07 18.40
CA ASN A 73 -6.77 -1.87 17.81
C ASN A 73 -8.23 -1.67 18.26
N GLU A 74 -9.02 -2.74 18.36
CA GLU A 74 -10.38 -2.68 18.92
C GLU A 74 -10.35 -2.19 20.37
N ARG A 75 -9.44 -2.74 21.18
CA ARG A 75 -9.24 -2.29 22.56
C ARG A 75 -8.86 -0.81 22.63
N TYR A 76 -7.89 -0.36 21.85
CA TYR A 76 -7.45 1.05 21.84
C TYR A 76 -8.52 2.01 21.34
N ALA A 77 -9.34 1.60 20.37
CA ALA A 77 -10.50 2.37 19.96
C ALA A 77 -11.51 2.54 21.10
N SER A 78 -11.77 1.47 21.86
CA SER A 78 -12.64 1.51 23.04
C SER A 78 -12.05 2.39 24.15
N GLU A 79 -10.76 2.25 24.47
CA GLU A 79 -10.07 3.07 25.48
C GLU A 79 -10.11 4.56 25.12
N LEU A 80 -9.88 4.91 23.85
CA LEU A 80 -9.96 6.29 23.37
C LEU A 80 -11.38 6.87 23.49
N GLN A 81 -12.40 6.04 23.24
CA GLN A 81 -13.80 6.45 23.35
C GLN A 81 -14.18 6.80 24.79
N HIS A 82 -13.67 6.05 25.77
CA HIS A 82 -13.94 6.25 27.20
C HIS A 82 -12.92 7.17 27.91
N SER A 83 -11.91 7.67 27.19
CA SER A 83 -10.89 8.55 27.75
C SER A 83 -11.46 9.90 28.17
N PRO A 84 -11.04 10.46 29.33
CA PRO A 84 -11.50 11.74 29.85
C PRO A 84 -10.85 12.93 29.12
N ILE A 85 -10.92 12.92 27.79
CA ILE A 85 -10.46 13.99 26.90
C ILE A 85 -11.67 14.71 26.28
N GLY A 86 -11.48 15.96 25.85
CA GLY A 86 -12.54 16.71 25.17
C GLY A 86 -12.96 16.06 23.84
N GLU A 87 -14.24 16.21 23.47
CA GLU A 87 -14.83 15.63 22.25
C GLU A 87 -14.04 16.00 20.99
N ASP A 88 -13.63 17.26 20.84
CA ASP A 88 -12.89 17.73 19.66
C ASP A 88 -11.53 17.03 19.53
N LEU A 89 -10.82 16.90 20.65
CA LEU A 89 -9.53 16.21 20.68
C LEU A 89 -9.72 14.72 20.38
N ARG A 90 -10.74 14.08 20.96
CA ARG A 90 -11.07 12.67 20.69
C ARG A 90 -11.34 12.44 19.21
N ARG A 91 -12.20 13.26 18.59
CA ARG A 91 -12.54 13.17 17.17
C ARG A 91 -11.31 13.36 16.29
N SER A 92 -10.46 14.36 16.60
CA SER A 92 -9.19 14.57 15.91
C SER A 92 -8.26 13.34 16.00
N LEU A 93 -8.11 12.74 17.19
CA LEU A 93 -7.29 11.54 17.37
C LEU A 93 -7.85 10.34 16.61
N GLN A 94 -9.17 10.11 16.65
CA GLN A 94 -9.82 9.06 15.86
C GLN A 94 -9.55 9.20 14.35
N LEU A 95 -9.65 10.42 13.82
CA LEU A 95 -9.37 10.69 12.40
C LEU A 95 -7.89 10.42 12.07
N LYS A 96 -6.96 10.87 12.91
CA LYS A 96 -5.52 10.62 12.74
C LYS A 96 -5.19 9.13 12.79
N THR A 97 -5.78 8.40 13.72
CA THR A 97 -5.62 6.94 13.85
C THR A 97 -6.11 6.22 12.60
N ARG A 98 -7.34 6.52 12.15
CA ARG A 98 -7.93 5.93 10.94
C ARG A 98 -7.06 6.19 9.72
N LYS A 99 -6.59 7.43 9.53
CA LYS A 99 -5.70 7.81 8.41
C LYS A 99 -4.37 7.05 8.45
N ALA A 100 -3.77 6.91 9.63
CA ALA A 100 -2.51 6.20 9.81
C ALA A 100 -2.64 4.70 9.50
N LEU A 101 -3.68 4.04 10.00
CA LEU A 101 -3.96 2.63 9.73
C LEU A 101 -4.30 2.38 8.25
N GLN A 102 -5.17 3.22 7.66
CA GLN A 102 -5.52 3.12 6.25
C GLN A 102 -4.28 3.27 5.34
N THR A 103 -3.35 4.16 5.69
CA THR A 103 -2.09 4.33 4.94
C THR A 103 -1.24 3.07 4.99
N LYS A 104 -1.13 2.43 6.15
CA LYS A 104 -0.38 1.18 6.34
C LYS A 104 -0.99 0.02 5.55
N GLU A 105 -2.32 -0.15 5.64
CA GLU A 105 -3.05 -1.18 4.89
C GLU A 105 -2.92 -0.98 3.38
N ARG A 106 -3.04 0.26 2.90
CA ARG A 106 -2.88 0.59 1.48
C ARG A 106 -1.49 0.22 0.97
N LEU A 107 -0.44 0.56 1.71
CA LEU A 107 0.94 0.24 1.32
C LEU A 107 1.19 -1.26 1.29
N ARG A 108 0.69 -2.00 2.29
CA ARG A 108 0.81 -3.46 2.34
C ARG A 108 0.07 -4.13 1.18
N SER A 109 -1.18 -3.73 0.97
CA SER A 109 -2.03 -4.27 -0.10
C SER A 109 -1.41 -4.00 -1.47
N GLU A 110 -0.89 -2.79 -1.71
CA GLU A 110 -0.17 -2.43 -2.93
C GLU A 110 1.03 -3.37 -3.17
N GLU A 111 1.90 -3.56 -2.17
CA GLU A 111 3.10 -4.38 -2.31
C GLU A 111 2.78 -5.87 -2.47
N ALA A 112 1.72 -6.37 -1.81
CA ALA A 112 1.24 -7.73 -1.98
C ALA A 112 0.74 -8.00 -3.42
N LEU A 113 0.00 -7.06 -4.01
CA LEU A 113 -0.46 -7.14 -5.39
C LEU A 113 0.70 -7.09 -6.38
N MET A 114 1.64 -6.16 -6.19
CA MET A 114 2.84 -6.07 -7.02
C MET A 114 3.67 -7.36 -6.96
N LEU A 115 3.78 -7.99 -5.79
CA LEU A 115 4.46 -9.28 -5.64
C LEU A 115 3.72 -10.42 -6.36
N ALA A 116 2.40 -10.47 -6.26
CA ALA A 116 1.60 -11.48 -6.95
C ALA A 116 1.75 -11.37 -8.47
N GLU A 117 1.70 -10.15 -9.02
CA GLU A 117 1.99 -9.89 -10.43
C GLU A 117 3.41 -10.28 -10.81
N ALA A 118 4.41 -9.84 -10.03
CA ALA A 118 5.81 -10.14 -10.29
C ALA A 118 6.04 -11.65 -10.45
N ARG A 119 5.41 -12.46 -9.57
CA ARG A 119 5.43 -13.92 -9.64
C ARG A 119 4.74 -14.43 -10.91
N ARG A 120 3.55 -13.93 -11.24
CA ARG A 120 2.82 -14.33 -12.47
C ARG A 120 3.66 -14.07 -13.72
N ARG A 121 4.28 -12.89 -13.84
CA ARG A 121 5.13 -12.51 -14.98
C ARG A 121 6.34 -13.40 -15.15
N LYS A 122 6.90 -13.89 -14.05
CA LYS A 122 8.09 -14.77 -14.06
C LYS A 122 7.75 -16.26 -13.96
N ALA A 123 6.47 -16.63 -13.91
CA ALA A 123 6.04 -18.04 -13.79
C ALA A 123 6.51 -18.92 -14.96
N ALA A 124 6.62 -18.34 -16.17
CA ALA A 124 7.09 -19.04 -17.37
C ALA A 124 8.62 -18.97 -17.55
N VAL A 125 9.34 -18.25 -16.70
CA VAL A 125 10.80 -18.13 -16.79
C VAL A 125 11.43 -19.34 -16.08
N PRO A 126 12.17 -20.20 -16.79
CA PRO A 126 12.80 -21.35 -16.17
C PRO A 126 13.86 -20.91 -15.15
N ALA A 127 14.00 -21.67 -14.07
CA ALA A 127 15.09 -21.47 -13.13
C ALA A 127 16.43 -21.78 -13.83
N PRO A 128 17.46 -20.92 -13.69
CA PRO A 128 18.76 -21.20 -14.25
C PRO A 128 19.37 -22.43 -13.58
N SER A 129 20.00 -23.30 -14.37
CA SER A 129 20.75 -24.44 -13.82
C SER A 129 22.02 -23.94 -13.09
N ALA A 130 22.51 -24.69 -12.11
CA ALA A 130 23.72 -24.30 -11.37
C ALA A 130 24.91 -24.03 -12.29
N SER A 131 25.04 -24.76 -13.40
CA SER A 131 26.08 -24.59 -14.43
C SER A 131 25.92 -23.34 -15.29
N GLU A 132 24.72 -22.79 -15.43
CA GLU A 132 24.45 -21.58 -16.22
C GLU A 132 24.75 -20.29 -15.45
N LEU A 133 24.99 -20.39 -14.14
CA LEU A 133 25.29 -19.23 -13.31
C LEU A 133 26.70 -18.71 -13.60
N GLN A 134 26.78 -17.45 -14.02
CA GLN A 134 28.02 -16.69 -14.08
C GLN A 134 28.25 -16.05 -12.70
N LEU A 135 29.35 -16.39 -12.04
CA LEU A 135 29.69 -15.93 -10.69
C LEU A 135 31.11 -15.37 -10.67
N THR A 136 31.36 -14.44 -9.75
CA THR A 136 32.73 -14.04 -9.39
C THR A 136 33.43 -15.15 -8.58
N ALA A 137 34.76 -15.12 -8.50
CA ALA A 137 35.52 -16.07 -7.69
C ALA A 137 35.10 -16.09 -6.21
N ARG A 138 34.60 -14.97 -5.68
CA ARG A 138 34.11 -14.85 -4.30
C ARG A 138 32.73 -15.50 -4.10
N ALA A 139 31.94 -15.55 -5.17
CA ALA A 139 30.59 -16.05 -5.18
C ALA A 139 30.52 -17.56 -5.44
N GLU A 140 31.54 -18.13 -6.07
CA GLU A 140 31.64 -19.55 -6.43
C GLU A 140 31.31 -20.54 -5.29
N PRO A 141 31.76 -20.35 -4.04
CA PRO A 141 31.44 -21.26 -2.93
C PRO A 141 29.93 -21.42 -2.64
N PHE A 142 29.11 -20.48 -3.13
CA PHE A 142 27.67 -20.45 -2.87
C PHE A 142 26.83 -20.86 -4.07
N ARG A 143 27.42 -21.39 -5.15
CA ARG A 143 26.73 -21.73 -6.40
C ARG A 143 25.48 -22.59 -6.17
N ASP A 144 25.60 -23.69 -5.43
CA ASP A 144 24.49 -24.62 -5.21
C ASP A 144 23.39 -23.99 -4.34
N ALA A 145 23.78 -23.21 -3.33
CA ALA A 145 22.83 -22.45 -2.51
C ALA A 145 22.07 -21.41 -3.35
N LEU A 146 22.74 -20.77 -4.31
CA LEU A 146 22.13 -19.79 -5.21
C LEU A 146 21.17 -20.45 -6.18
N ALA A 147 21.56 -21.56 -6.80
CA ALA A 147 20.69 -22.33 -7.68
C ALA A 147 19.42 -22.79 -6.94
N ALA A 148 19.56 -23.28 -5.70
CA ALA A 148 18.41 -23.65 -4.86
C ALA A 148 17.51 -22.44 -4.56
N ALA A 149 18.07 -21.28 -4.19
CA ALA A 149 17.30 -20.07 -3.91
C ALA A 149 16.54 -19.56 -5.16
N LEU A 150 17.20 -19.59 -6.33
CA LEU A 150 16.60 -19.17 -7.61
C LEU A 150 15.52 -20.14 -8.11
N SER A 151 15.57 -21.41 -7.71
CA SER A 151 14.51 -22.37 -8.01
C SER A 151 13.19 -22.06 -7.31
N ALA A 152 13.25 -21.47 -6.11
CA ALA A 152 12.06 -21.08 -5.33
C ALA A 152 11.46 -19.73 -5.78
N LEU A 153 12.28 -18.84 -6.34
CA LEU A 153 11.91 -17.49 -6.79
C LEU A 153 12.69 -17.17 -8.07
N THR A 154 12.13 -17.54 -9.23
CA THR A 154 12.77 -17.31 -10.53
C THR A 154 12.83 -15.82 -10.88
N GLY A 155 13.93 -15.40 -11.52
CA GLY A 155 14.09 -14.05 -12.05
C GLY A 155 14.49 -12.97 -11.03
N ILE A 156 14.76 -13.30 -9.76
CA ILE A 156 15.24 -12.33 -8.77
C ILE A 156 16.68 -11.87 -9.07
N ARG A 157 16.98 -10.59 -8.86
CA ARG A 157 18.32 -10.01 -9.02
C ARG A 157 19.10 -9.92 -7.71
N VAL A 158 18.46 -10.19 -6.58
CA VAL A 158 19.10 -10.19 -5.25
C VAL A 158 18.46 -11.30 -4.43
N GLY A 159 19.27 -12.20 -3.87
CA GLY A 159 18.80 -13.38 -3.14
C GLY A 159 19.59 -13.63 -1.86
N GLU A 160 18.90 -14.09 -0.81
CA GLU A 160 19.52 -14.66 0.38
C GLU A 160 19.86 -16.12 0.11
N LEU A 161 21.07 -16.54 0.51
CA LEU A 161 21.55 -17.91 0.30
C LEU A 161 21.38 -18.74 1.57
N ARG A 162 22.16 -18.38 2.61
CA ARG A 162 22.28 -18.97 3.95
C ARG A 162 23.21 -18.07 4.78
N GLU A 163 23.15 -18.17 6.11
CA GLU A 163 24.10 -17.53 7.04
C GLU A 163 24.26 -16.00 6.89
N ARG A 164 23.18 -15.29 6.55
CA ARG A 164 23.21 -13.83 6.30
C ARG A 164 24.14 -13.45 5.13
N VAL A 165 24.32 -14.32 4.15
CA VAL A 165 25.00 -13.96 2.89
C VAL A 165 23.95 -13.64 1.83
N ALA A 166 24.06 -12.45 1.25
CA ALA A 166 23.23 -12.02 0.14
C ALA A 166 24.07 -11.79 -1.11
N MET A 167 23.50 -12.16 -2.25
CA MET A 167 24.11 -11.96 -3.55
C MET A 167 23.28 -11.04 -4.42
N GLY A 168 23.95 -10.29 -5.28
CA GLY A 168 23.33 -9.47 -6.32
C GLY A 168 23.78 -9.91 -7.71
N LYS A 169 22.88 -9.85 -8.68
CA LYS A 169 23.16 -10.04 -10.11
C LYS A 169 23.42 -8.69 -10.76
N SER A 170 24.57 -8.51 -11.39
CA SER A 170 24.90 -7.33 -12.18
C SER A 170 24.02 -7.25 -13.44
N TYR A 171 24.02 -6.09 -14.11
CA TYR A 171 23.35 -5.95 -15.41
C TYR A 171 23.97 -6.81 -16.51
N GLU A 172 25.25 -7.15 -16.38
CA GLU A 172 25.97 -8.07 -17.26
C GLU A 172 25.62 -9.54 -16.96
N GLY A 173 24.82 -9.77 -15.91
CA GLY A 173 24.33 -11.10 -15.54
C GLY A 173 25.24 -11.88 -14.60
N ILE A 174 26.29 -11.25 -14.07
CA ILE A 174 27.27 -11.87 -13.18
C ILE A 174 26.81 -11.71 -11.73
N TRP A 175 26.80 -12.82 -10.99
CA TRP A 175 26.50 -12.85 -9.56
C TRP A 175 27.73 -12.57 -8.72
N ASP A 176 27.58 -11.69 -7.72
CA ASP A 176 28.61 -11.41 -6.73
C ASP A 176 28.01 -11.32 -5.32
N VAL A 177 28.85 -11.52 -4.32
CA VAL A 177 28.49 -11.32 -2.90
C VAL A 177 28.35 -9.82 -2.64
N LEU A 178 27.21 -9.40 -2.06
CA LEU A 178 27.04 -8.00 -1.66
C LEU A 178 28.06 -7.67 -0.56
N ALA A 179 28.84 -6.60 -0.76
CA ALA A 179 29.99 -6.28 0.09
C ALA A 179 29.61 -6.22 1.58
N ASN A 180 30.43 -6.91 2.40
CA ASN A 180 30.46 -6.94 3.87
C ASN A 180 29.81 -8.11 4.60
N GLY A 181 29.74 -9.31 3.98
CA GLY A 181 29.74 -10.62 4.66
C GLY A 181 28.60 -10.93 5.66
N SER A 182 27.76 -9.96 5.98
CA SER A 182 26.63 -10.08 6.90
C SER A 182 25.47 -9.23 6.39
N LEU A 183 24.35 -9.90 6.18
CA LEU A 183 23.08 -9.33 5.85
C LEU A 183 22.68 -8.42 7.02
N HIS A 184 22.50 -7.15 6.70
CA HIS A 184 21.97 -6.15 7.61
C HIS A 184 20.54 -5.81 7.19
N LYS A 185 19.77 -5.14 8.05
CA LYS A 185 18.34 -4.88 7.84
C LYS A 185 18.02 -4.22 6.48
N ARG A 186 18.89 -3.33 6.00
CA ARG A 186 18.75 -2.71 4.66
C ARG A 186 18.93 -3.73 3.53
N GLY A 187 19.91 -4.62 3.62
CA GLY A 187 20.12 -5.70 2.65
C GLY A 187 18.94 -6.69 2.63
N ALA A 188 18.43 -7.08 3.80
CA ALA A 188 17.25 -7.96 3.88
C ALA A 188 16.00 -7.31 3.27
N THR A 189 15.81 -6.00 3.52
CA THR A 189 14.74 -5.21 2.89
C THR A 189 14.90 -5.13 1.37
N LEU A 190 16.14 -5.01 0.89
CA LEU A 190 16.45 -4.99 -0.54
C LEU A 190 16.10 -6.33 -1.21
N ILE A 191 16.36 -7.45 -0.55
CA ILE A 191 15.97 -8.80 -1.04
C ILE A 191 14.46 -8.88 -1.22
N GLU A 192 13.67 -8.48 -0.21
CA GLU A 192 12.20 -8.47 -0.33
C GLU A 192 11.72 -7.59 -1.48
N ARG A 193 12.26 -6.39 -1.62
CA ARG A 193 11.92 -5.48 -2.74
C ARG A 193 12.35 -6.03 -4.09
N SER A 194 13.44 -6.79 -4.13
CA SER A 194 13.95 -7.43 -5.35
C SER A 194 13.01 -8.49 -5.90
N LYS A 195 12.29 -9.20 -5.03
CA LYS A 195 11.24 -10.14 -5.45
C LYS A 195 10.17 -9.45 -6.29
N ILE A 196 9.83 -8.20 -5.95
CA ILE A 196 8.88 -7.39 -6.71
C ILE A 196 9.56 -6.78 -7.94
N ALA A 197 10.62 -5.98 -7.74
CA ALA A 197 11.24 -5.19 -8.80
C ALA A 197 11.70 -6.05 -9.98
N SER A 198 12.32 -7.21 -9.69
CA SER A 198 12.83 -8.10 -10.74
C SER A 198 11.71 -8.73 -11.57
N GLY A 199 10.51 -8.90 -11.01
CA GLY A 199 9.35 -9.37 -11.76
C GLY A 199 8.86 -8.39 -12.83
N PHE A 200 9.23 -7.11 -12.70
CA PHE A 200 8.96 -6.05 -13.68
C PHE A 200 10.19 -5.65 -14.48
N ASP A 201 11.29 -6.41 -14.37
CA ASP A 201 12.57 -6.10 -15.02
C ASP A 201 13.15 -4.73 -14.60
N LEU A 202 12.81 -4.28 -13.38
CA LEU A 202 13.31 -3.04 -12.78
C LEU A 202 14.49 -3.30 -11.85
N ASN A 203 15.25 -2.24 -11.58
CA ASN A 203 16.39 -2.29 -10.69
C ASN A 203 15.96 -2.25 -9.21
N PRO A 204 16.25 -3.27 -8.39
CA PRO A 204 15.90 -3.25 -6.98
C PRO A 204 16.70 -2.23 -6.16
N THR A 205 17.87 -1.78 -6.64
CA THR A 205 18.73 -0.83 -5.91
C THR A 205 18.31 0.63 -6.07
N GLU A 206 17.36 0.92 -6.98
CA GLU A 206 16.77 2.25 -7.14
C GLU A 206 15.91 2.64 -5.92
N HIS A 207 15.56 3.92 -5.81
CA HIS A 207 14.69 4.38 -4.73
C HIS A 207 13.32 3.68 -4.82
N TRP A 208 12.89 3.05 -3.73
CA TRP A 208 11.71 2.19 -3.74
C TRP A 208 10.43 2.92 -4.18
N GLY A 209 10.28 4.20 -3.84
CA GLY A 209 9.14 5.01 -4.28
C GLY A 209 9.09 5.18 -5.81
N GLU A 210 10.25 5.30 -6.46
CA GLU A 210 10.38 5.43 -7.92
C GLU A 210 10.11 4.10 -8.61
N VAL A 211 10.67 3.00 -8.07
CA VAL A 211 10.39 1.65 -8.55
C VAL A 211 8.90 1.36 -8.51
N LYS A 212 8.23 1.64 -7.37
CA LYS A 212 6.77 1.47 -7.27
C LYS A 212 6.00 2.39 -8.23
N ALA A 213 6.48 3.60 -8.51
CA ALA A 213 5.85 4.48 -9.49
C ALA A 213 5.97 3.90 -10.92
N LYS A 214 7.14 3.39 -11.30
CA LYS A 214 7.33 2.69 -12.60
C LYS A 214 6.47 1.44 -12.69
N ILE A 215 6.38 0.65 -11.61
CA ILE A 215 5.48 -0.51 -11.55
C ILE A 215 4.03 -0.07 -11.76
N ARG A 216 3.58 0.98 -11.06
CA ARG A 216 2.24 1.55 -11.28
C ARG A 216 2.02 1.94 -12.74
N GLN A 217 2.99 2.57 -13.41
CA GLN A 217 2.89 2.90 -14.84
C GLN A 217 2.81 1.66 -15.75
N ILE A 218 3.60 0.63 -15.45
CA ILE A 218 3.59 -0.64 -16.19
C ILE A 218 2.26 -1.40 -16.00
N LEU A 219 1.69 -1.30 -14.81
CA LEU A 219 0.45 -1.95 -14.40
C LEU A 219 -0.79 -1.20 -14.87
N LEU A 220 -0.74 0.12 -14.98
CA LEU A 220 -1.83 0.93 -15.48
C LEU A 220 -2.12 0.55 -16.95
N PRO A 221 -3.27 -0.05 -17.26
CA PRO A 221 -3.69 -0.15 -18.65
C PRO A 221 -4.04 1.26 -19.10
N ARG A 222 -3.74 1.61 -20.36
CA ARG A 222 -4.22 2.89 -20.93
C ARG A 222 -5.74 2.91 -20.70
N ALA A 223 -6.31 3.98 -20.15
CA ALA A 223 -7.70 4.09 -19.66
C ALA A 223 -8.79 3.33 -20.48
N ASN A 224 -8.66 3.29 -21.81
CA ASN A 224 -9.57 2.57 -22.70
C ASN A 224 -9.43 1.03 -22.66
N GLN A 225 -8.24 0.50 -22.37
CA GLN A 225 -7.96 -0.93 -22.22
C GLN A 225 -8.63 -1.51 -20.98
N LEU A 226 -8.75 -0.73 -19.88
CA LEU A 226 -9.47 -1.15 -18.67
C LEU A 226 -10.94 -1.45 -18.97
N LEU A 227 -11.59 -0.59 -19.76
CA LEU A 227 -13.00 -0.76 -20.15
C LEU A 227 -13.22 -1.95 -21.11
N GLN A 228 -12.16 -2.43 -21.76
CA GLN A 228 -12.23 -3.60 -22.64
C GLN A 228 -12.11 -4.92 -21.90
N LEU A 229 -11.69 -4.92 -20.63
CA LEU A 229 -11.61 -6.14 -19.82
C LEU A 229 -13.02 -6.63 -19.47
N ALA A 230 -13.34 -7.89 -19.80
CA ALA A 230 -14.66 -8.49 -19.58
C ALA A 230 -15.08 -8.48 -18.10
N SER A 231 -14.11 -8.66 -17.21
CA SER A 231 -14.28 -8.59 -15.75
C SER A 231 -14.68 -7.21 -15.26
N VAL A 232 -13.97 -6.17 -15.73
CA VAL A 232 -14.26 -4.77 -15.42
C VAL A 232 -15.62 -4.41 -15.97
N ARG A 233 -15.92 -4.79 -17.20
CA ARG A 233 -17.25 -4.58 -17.79
C ARG A 233 -18.35 -5.23 -16.96
N ARG A 234 -18.18 -6.48 -16.51
CA ARG A 234 -19.17 -7.16 -15.66
C ARG A 234 -19.36 -6.46 -14.32
N LEU A 235 -18.28 -6.06 -13.65
CA LEU A 235 -18.34 -5.29 -12.40
C LEU A 235 -19.07 -3.96 -12.60
N LEU A 236 -18.77 -3.26 -13.70
CA LEU A 236 -19.40 -1.99 -14.04
C LEU A 236 -20.89 -2.16 -14.41
N ASP A 237 -21.26 -3.25 -15.07
CA ASP A 237 -22.65 -3.59 -15.37
C ASP A 237 -23.43 -3.95 -14.09
N GLU A 238 -22.84 -4.74 -13.19
CA GLU A 238 -23.41 -5.05 -11.86
C GLU A 238 -23.59 -3.78 -11.01
N ALA A 239 -22.58 -2.91 -10.99
CA ALA A 239 -22.65 -1.63 -10.30
C ALA A 239 -23.76 -0.73 -10.88
N LEU A 240 -23.85 -0.64 -12.21
CA LEU A 240 -24.90 0.11 -12.87
C LEU A 240 -26.29 -0.44 -12.56
N ALA A 241 -26.44 -1.77 -12.50
CA ALA A 241 -27.69 -2.43 -12.11
C ALA A 241 -28.10 -2.10 -10.66
N ARG A 242 -27.13 -1.87 -9.77
CA ARG A 242 -27.36 -1.36 -8.41
C ARG A 242 -27.58 0.16 -8.34
N GLY A 243 -27.59 0.86 -9.48
CA GLY A 243 -27.72 2.31 -9.56
C GLY A 243 -26.42 3.07 -9.21
N GLU A 244 -25.30 2.38 -9.05
CA GLU A 244 -23.99 2.98 -8.77
C GLU A 244 -23.41 3.54 -10.09
N ARG A 245 -23.21 4.86 -10.16
CA ARG A 245 -22.77 5.55 -11.38
C ARG A 245 -21.33 6.07 -11.31
N VAL A 246 -20.76 6.09 -10.10
CA VAL A 246 -19.36 6.45 -9.87
C VAL A 246 -18.74 5.47 -8.90
N LEU A 247 -17.70 4.78 -9.36
CA LEU A 247 -16.88 3.89 -8.55
C LEU A 247 -15.47 4.44 -8.46
N VAL A 248 -14.93 4.46 -7.26
CA VAL A 248 -13.59 4.99 -7.00
C VAL A 248 -12.72 3.91 -6.41
N CYS A 249 -11.53 3.75 -6.96
CA CYS A 249 -10.51 2.90 -6.37
C CYS A 249 -9.10 3.21 -6.81
N ASN A 250 -8.17 3.22 -5.85
CA ASN A 250 -6.73 3.34 -6.06
C ASN A 250 -6.33 4.43 -7.07
N GLY A 251 -7.05 5.55 -6.99
CA GLY A 251 -6.81 6.73 -7.82
C GLY A 251 -7.45 6.70 -9.21
N VAL A 252 -8.15 5.62 -9.55
CA VAL A 252 -8.97 5.48 -10.75
C VAL A 252 -10.43 5.69 -10.40
N VAL A 253 -11.15 6.44 -11.23
CA VAL A 253 -12.57 6.72 -11.09
C VAL A 253 -13.31 6.24 -12.33
N PHE A 254 -14.15 5.23 -12.17
CA PHE A 254 -15.09 4.80 -13.19
C PHE A 254 -16.33 5.68 -13.10
N TRP A 255 -16.64 6.36 -14.19
CA TRP A 255 -17.66 7.40 -14.25
C TRP A 255 -18.63 7.11 -15.38
N TYR A 256 -19.90 6.88 -15.06
CA TYR A 256 -20.93 6.59 -16.04
C TYR A 256 -21.70 7.86 -16.46
N GLU A 257 -21.68 8.21 -17.76
CA GLU A 257 -22.51 9.30 -18.29
C GLU A 257 -23.72 8.78 -19.07
N GLN A 258 -24.93 9.13 -18.59
CA GLN A 258 -26.18 8.71 -19.24
C GLN A 258 -26.59 9.63 -20.40
N HIS A 259 -26.14 10.89 -20.41
CA HIS A 259 -26.52 11.89 -21.41
C HIS A 259 -25.36 12.16 -22.37
N GLY A 260 -25.52 11.81 -23.66
CA GLY A 260 -24.54 12.08 -24.72
C GLY A 260 -23.84 10.87 -25.35
N GLN A 261 -24.31 9.63 -25.08
CA GLN A 261 -23.75 8.37 -25.62
C GLN A 261 -22.26 8.12 -25.33
N VAL A 262 -21.79 8.40 -24.12
CA VAL A 262 -20.48 7.92 -23.69
C VAL A 262 -20.68 7.22 -22.36
N GLY A 263 -20.79 5.89 -22.37
CA GLY A 263 -21.09 5.06 -21.19
C GLY A 263 -20.06 5.17 -20.06
N TRP A 264 -19.45 4.06 -19.65
CA TRP A 264 -18.40 4.12 -18.63
C TRP A 264 -17.15 4.83 -19.18
N GLN A 265 -16.65 5.80 -18.41
CA GLN A 265 -15.40 6.52 -18.64
C GLN A 265 -14.45 6.29 -17.48
N VAL A 266 -13.15 6.33 -17.77
CA VAL A 266 -12.11 6.25 -16.74
C VAL A 266 -11.50 7.63 -16.54
N LYS A 267 -11.59 8.12 -15.31
CA LYS A 267 -11.00 9.37 -14.82
C LYS A 267 -9.95 9.04 -13.75
N THR A 268 -9.11 10.01 -13.41
CA THR A 268 -8.12 9.85 -12.34
C THR A 268 -8.42 10.81 -11.18
N THR A 269 -8.07 10.41 -9.96
CA THR A 269 -8.07 11.33 -8.82
C THR A 269 -6.73 12.03 -8.74
N ASN A 270 -6.72 13.30 -8.33
CA ASN A 270 -5.48 14.01 -8.05
C ASN A 270 -4.95 13.64 -6.66
N SER A 271 -4.46 12.42 -6.48
CA SER A 271 -3.88 11.95 -5.21
C SER A 271 -2.45 12.45 -4.97
N ASP A 272 -1.77 12.93 -6.02
CA ASP A 272 -0.36 13.33 -5.96
C ASP A 272 -0.15 14.79 -5.49
N GLN A 273 -1.23 15.55 -5.26
CA GLN A 273 -1.18 16.91 -4.71
C GLN A 273 -2.09 17.05 -3.48
N SER A 274 -2.17 16.04 -2.62
CA SER A 274 -2.74 16.29 -1.30
C SER A 274 -1.81 17.22 -0.56
N GLU A 275 -2.15 18.51 -0.54
CA GLU A 275 -1.67 19.45 0.48
C GLU A 275 -1.77 18.75 1.84
N ASP A 276 -0.65 18.75 2.56
CA ASP A 276 -0.55 18.26 3.92
C ASP A 276 -1.75 18.78 4.74
N GLY A 277 -2.65 17.87 5.13
CA GLY A 277 -3.74 18.17 6.07
C GLY A 277 -5.13 17.63 5.74
N THR A 278 -5.39 17.10 4.55
CA THR A 278 -6.75 16.62 4.22
C THR A 278 -6.99 15.17 4.66
N THR A 279 -8.14 14.92 5.30
CA THR A 279 -8.63 13.56 5.60
C THR A 279 -9.70 13.21 4.57
N LEU A 280 -9.41 12.18 3.77
CA LEU A 280 -10.31 11.73 2.71
C LEU A 280 -11.63 11.24 3.36
N TRP A 281 -12.74 11.84 2.95
CA TRP A 281 -14.07 11.51 3.46
C TRP A 281 -14.67 10.46 2.53
N THR A 282 -15.03 9.30 3.07
CA THR A 282 -15.46 8.12 2.31
C THR A 282 -16.93 8.14 1.91
N GLU A 283 -17.68 9.15 2.37
CA GLU A 283 -19.10 9.34 2.15
C GLU A 283 -19.33 10.76 1.61
N GLY A 284 -20.40 11.00 0.84
CA GLY A 284 -20.70 12.31 0.27
C GLY A 284 -21.04 12.27 -1.23
N THR A 285 -21.29 13.44 -1.81
CA THR A 285 -21.62 13.59 -3.24
C THR A 285 -20.53 14.33 -4.00
N ILE A 286 -20.33 13.94 -5.25
CA ILE A 286 -19.47 14.67 -6.20
C ILE A 286 -20.38 15.55 -7.06
N VAL A 287 -20.10 16.84 -7.10
CA VAL A 287 -20.83 17.79 -7.93
C VAL A 287 -20.17 17.85 -9.30
N SER A 288 -20.82 17.27 -10.32
CA SER A 288 -20.38 17.41 -11.71
C SER A 288 -20.88 18.74 -12.28
N ALA A 289 -20.14 19.81 -12.01
CA ALA A 289 -20.42 21.13 -12.58
C ALA A 289 -19.72 21.36 -13.94
N ASN A 290 -18.77 20.49 -14.31
CA ASN A 290 -17.96 20.63 -15.52
C ASN A 290 -17.55 19.26 -16.08
N HIS A 291 -16.90 19.25 -17.24
CA HIS A 291 -16.40 18.05 -17.91
C HIS A 291 -14.93 17.73 -17.58
N GLY A 292 -14.50 18.03 -16.35
CA GLY A 292 -13.13 17.80 -15.90
C GLY A 292 -12.69 16.33 -15.96
N ARG A 293 -11.42 16.12 -16.32
CA ARG A 293 -10.74 14.81 -16.37
C ARG A 293 -10.32 14.27 -15.00
N LEU A 294 -10.07 15.17 -14.05
CA LEU A 294 -9.73 14.84 -12.67
C LEU A 294 -10.97 14.91 -11.79
N VAL A 295 -11.06 13.95 -10.88
CA VAL A 295 -12.10 13.90 -9.85
C VAL A 295 -11.46 14.16 -8.50
N ILE A 296 -11.93 15.21 -7.82
CA ILE A 296 -11.58 15.52 -6.44
C ILE A 296 -12.67 14.92 -5.56
N LEU A 297 -12.28 13.97 -4.72
CA LEU A 297 -13.20 13.33 -3.78
C LEU A 297 -13.53 14.27 -2.62
N PRO A 298 -14.68 14.11 -1.97
CA PRO A 298 -14.99 14.84 -0.75
C PRO A 298 -13.93 14.58 0.34
N PHE A 299 -13.63 15.60 1.12
CA PHE A 299 -12.68 15.49 2.23
C PHE A 299 -13.03 16.44 3.37
N ILE A 300 -12.49 16.14 4.54
CA ILE A 300 -12.58 16.98 5.73
C ILE A 300 -11.23 17.69 5.90
N LYS A 301 -11.27 19.01 6.01
CA LYS A 301 -10.10 19.84 6.34
C LYS A 301 -9.71 19.66 7.81
N GLU A 302 -8.49 20.09 8.17
CA GLU A 302 -8.00 19.99 9.56
C GLU A 302 -8.89 20.72 10.59
N ASN A 303 -9.57 21.78 10.15
CA ASN A 303 -10.52 22.56 10.96
C ASN A 303 -11.92 21.91 11.09
N GLY A 304 -12.13 20.71 10.55
CA GLY A 304 -13.42 20.01 10.58
C GLY A 304 -14.41 20.42 9.48
N GLU A 305 -14.05 21.34 8.58
CA GLU A 305 -14.91 21.76 7.47
C GLU A 305 -15.04 20.65 6.42
N HIS A 306 -16.28 20.39 5.99
CA HIS A 306 -16.59 19.39 4.96
C HIS A 306 -16.55 20.02 3.57
N VAL A 307 -15.70 19.48 2.69
CA VAL A 307 -15.60 19.93 1.30
C VAL A 307 -16.26 18.91 0.38
N LYS A 308 -17.23 19.37 -0.45
CA LYS A 308 -17.86 18.53 -1.48
C LYS A 308 -16.86 18.19 -2.59
N GLY A 309 -17.01 16.99 -3.16
CA GLY A 309 -16.21 16.56 -4.30
C GLY A 309 -16.59 17.33 -5.57
N HIS A 310 -15.63 17.50 -6.49
CA HIS A 310 -15.85 18.21 -7.75
C HIS A 310 -14.91 17.70 -8.85
N THR A 311 -15.22 18.01 -10.11
CA THR A 311 -14.37 17.69 -11.26
C THR A 311 -13.52 18.89 -11.68
N ARG A 312 -12.29 18.66 -12.17
CA ARG A 312 -11.42 19.70 -12.76
C ARG A 312 -10.49 19.11 -13.84
N ASN A 313 -9.79 19.95 -14.58
CA ASN A 313 -8.71 19.49 -15.47
C ASN A 313 -7.38 19.40 -14.73
N ALA A 314 -6.42 18.71 -15.34
CA ALA A 314 -5.05 18.63 -14.83
C ALA A 314 -4.34 20.00 -14.90
N PRO A 315 -3.30 20.24 -14.09
CA PRO A 315 -2.43 21.40 -14.27
C PRO A 315 -1.96 21.49 -15.74
N ASN A 316 -2.01 22.69 -16.33
CA ASN A 316 -1.69 23.00 -17.73
C ASN A 316 -2.70 22.55 -18.81
N ASP A 317 -3.81 21.87 -18.48
CA ASP A 317 -4.89 21.49 -19.44
C ASP A 317 -5.94 22.61 -19.66
N GLY A 318 -5.75 23.79 -19.05
CA GLY A 318 -6.74 24.88 -19.06
C GLY A 318 -8.01 24.55 -18.24
N PRO A 319 -8.94 25.53 -18.08
CA PRO A 319 -10.17 25.31 -17.31
C PRO A 319 -11.06 24.23 -17.95
N ALA A 320 -11.65 23.38 -17.12
CA ALA A 320 -12.61 22.38 -17.58
C ALA A 320 -13.86 23.06 -18.16
N LYS A 321 -14.37 22.55 -19.28
CA LYS A 321 -15.59 23.09 -19.91
C LYS A 321 -16.77 23.00 -18.92
N PRO A 322 -17.41 24.12 -18.56
CA PRO A 322 -18.52 24.12 -17.61
C PRO A 322 -19.74 23.42 -18.24
N ARG A 323 -20.53 22.76 -17.41
CA ARG A 323 -21.87 22.28 -17.78
C ARG A 323 -22.86 23.43 -17.68
N HIS A 324 -23.98 23.30 -18.38
CA HIS A 324 -25.10 24.20 -18.11
C HIS A 324 -25.63 23.95 -16.67
N PRO A 325 -26.03 24.97 -15.90
CA PRO A 325 -26.49 24.78 -14.51
C PRO A 325 -27.65 23.79 -14.35
N SER A 326 -28.55 23.69 -15.33
CA SER A 326 -29.63 22.69 -15.34
C SER A 326 -29.16 21.25 -15.59
N GLN A 327 -27.88 21.05 -15.90
CA GLN A 327 -27.24 19.76 -16.14
C GLN A 327 -26.24 19.41 -15.02
N TYR A 328 -26.24 20.17 -13.92
CA TYR A 328 -25.46 19.81 -12.74
C TYR A 328 -26.03 18.55 -12.13
N VAL A 329 -25.14 17.59 -11.87
CA VAL A 329 -25.53 16.33 -11.26
C VAL A 329 -24.73 16.15 -9.99
N GLU A 330 -25.43 16.00 -8.87
CA GLU A 330 -24.84 15.47 -7.65
C GLU A 330 -24.86 13.94 -7.75
N ILE A 331 -23.68 13.34 -7.77
CA ILE A 331 -23.56 11.88 -7.95
C ILE A 331 -22.98 11.28 -6.67
N PRO A 332 -23.69 10.35 -6.01
CA PRO A 332 -23.09 9.56 -4.95
C PRO A 332 -21.99 8.68 -5.53
N PHE A 333 -20.93 8.47 -4.77
CA PHE A 333 -19.84 7.60 -5.18
C PHE A 333 -19.65 6.50 -4.15
N LYS A 334 -19.17 5.35 -4.60
CA LYS A 334 -18.79 4.26 -3.73
C LYS A 334 -17.28 4.06 -3.83
N VAL A 335 -16.60 4.20 -2.69
CA VAL A 335 -15.23 3.73 -2.56
C VAL A 335 -15.30 2.23 -2.37
N LEU A 336 -14.73 1.49 -3.31
CA LEU A 336 -14.60 0.06 -3.13
C LEU A 336 -13.46 -0.21 -2.14
N SER A 337 -13.75 -0.98 -1.09
CA SER A 337 -12.75 -1.43 -0.10
C SER A 337 -11.98 -2.60 -0.70
N GLY A 338 -10.66 -2.45 -0.79
CA GLY A 338 -9.87 -3.32 -1.66
C GLY A 338 -9.77 -2.72 -3.05
N ASP A 339 -8.74 -3.13 -3.78
CA ASP A 339 -8.51 -2.61 -5.11
C ASP A 339 -9.66 -3.07 -6.04
N LEU A 340 -10.19 -2.19 -6.92
CA LEU A 340 -11.15 -2.50 -8.02
C LEU A 340 -10.58 -3.56 -8.96
N MET A 341 -9.30 -3.84 -8.77
CA MET A 341 -8.58 -5.02 -9.11
C MET A 341 -8.99 -6.12 -8.11
N ILE A 342 -10.17 -6.72 -8.19
CA ILE A 342 -10.43 -7.88 -9.07
C ILE A 342 -9.28 -8.13 -10.07
N GLY A 343 -8.06 -8.32 -9.54
CA GLY A 343 -6.78 -8.40 -10.23
C GLY A 343 -6.46 -7.24 -11.18
N LEU A 344 -5.18 -6.94 -11.35
CA LEU A 344 -4.63 -6.38 -12.60
C LEU A 344 -4.87 -7.24 -13.85
N PHE A 345 -5.85 -8.14 -13.75
CA PHE A 345 -6.02 -9.38 -14.48
C PHE A 345 -7.49 -9.76 -14.68
N GLY A 346 -8.44 -9.06 -14.04
CA GLY A 346 -9.83 -9.41 -14.20
C GLY A 346 -10.26 -10.72 -13.56
N GLU A 347 -9.56 -11.19 -12.55
CA GLU A 347 -9.93 -12.40 -11.84
C GLU A 347 -10.89 -12.06 -10.72
N LEU A 348 -12.15 -12.49 -10.90
CA LEU A 348 -13.18 -12.51 -9.87
C LEU A 348 -12.72 -13.41 -8.72
N PRO A 349 -12.94 -13.02 -7.45
CA PRO A 349 -12.96 -14.02 -6.39
C PRO A 349 -14.13 -14.96 -6.71
N TYR A 350 -13.82 -16.12 -7.28
CA TYR A 350 -14.72 -17.26 -7.17
C TYR A 350 -14.58 -17.81 -5.75
N GLU A 351 -15.73 -18.25 -5.24
CA GLU A 351 -16.04 -18.79 -3.91
C GLU A 351 -14.87 -19.36 -3.08
#